data_AF-A0A1Q9EL64-F1
#
_entry.id   AF-A0A1Q9EL64-F1
#
_cell.length_a   1.000
_cell.length_b   1.000
_cell.length_c   1.000
_cell.angle_alpha   90.00
_cell.angle_beta   90.00
_cell.angle_gamma   90.00
#
_symmetry.space_group_name_H-M   'P 1'
#
loop_
_entity.id
_entity.type
_entity.pdbx_description
1 polymer ?
#
loop_
_entity_poly.entity_id
_entity_poly.type
_entity_poly.pdbx_seq_one_letter_code
_entity_poly.pdbx_strand_id
1 'polypeptide(L)'
;MMTSIQAYRPCEMQKVQSHRASLRELYTNVQRLRSTLQPAVAVLGDTSVALKGAAEAVDRWSSTRTEESDSLQKAAAELAGLRDAQARLKKALQAECPKGGKDSASTGAVAPKPKRTNCGGRTAVDFSLFTRARWEAERRKGASMLAGGEGDSVKVFTQEMPKAFPEEKACTQVKGRHILVNNVEKAKRVYLEMAVTGTADRNGFLRHASGAKFASLASERSECQSAKAGGDLGWIVKDPASSKLQEVAFATPRSSCSPPFKSGNGFHIFFCEERR
;
A
#
# COMPACT_ATOMS: atom_id res chain seq x y z
N MET A 1 -41.82 92.41 7.43
CA MET A 1 -40.51 92.64 8.08
C MET A 1 -39.59 91.49 7.69
N MET A 2 -38.80 91.68 6.63
CA MET A 2 -37.81 90.70 6.18
C MET A 2 -36.63 90.72 7.15
N THR A 3 -36.58 89.76 8.06
CA THR A 3 -35.43 89.54 8.94
C THR A 3 -34.28 88.99 8.12
N SER A 4 -33.33 89.89 7.86
CA SER A 4 -31.98 89.69 7.34
C SER A 4 -31.39 88.34 7.75
N ILE A 5 -31.34 87.39 6.82
CA ILE A 5 -30.41 86.27 6.90
C ILE A 5 -29.04 86.90 6.70
N GLN A 6 -28.32 87.14 7.81
CA GLN A 6 -26.93 87.58 7.78
C GLN A 6 -26.15 86.61 6.88
N ALA A 7 -25.79 87.09 5.69
CA ALA A 7 -24.89 86.42 4.78
C ALA A 7 -23.58 86.16 5.54
N TYR A 8 -23.34 84.91 5.92
CA TYR A 8 -22.08 84.49 6.49
C TYR A 8 -20.96 84.97 5.56
N ARG A 9 -19.99 85.71 6.13
CA ARG A 9 -18.91 86.30 5.33
C ARG A 9 -18.24 85.17 4.53
N PRO A 10 -18.09 85.32 3.20
CA PRO A 10 -17.56 84.27 2.33
C PRO A 10 -16.18 83.76 2.81
N CYS A 11 -15.40 84.61 3.49
CA CYS A 11 -14.09 84.27 4.05
C CYS A 11 -14.15 83.24 5.21
N GLU A 12 -15.19 83.22 6.05
CA GLU A 12 -15.31 82.22 7.13
C GLU A 12 -15.75 80.86 6.60
N MET A 13 -16.67 80.85 5.64
CA MET A 13 -17.10 79.62 4.97
C MET A 13 -15.94 78.94 4.23
N GLN A 14 -15.03 79.72 3.64
CA GLN A 14 -13.84 79.21 2.96
C GLN A 14 -12.85 78.53 3.92
N LYS A 15 -12.68 79.05 5.14
CA LYS A 15 -11.85 78.42 6.19
C LYS A 15 -12.46 77.12 6.72
N VAL A 16 -13.78 77.07 6.86
CA VAL A 16 -14.49 75.84 7.26
C VAL A 16 -14.39 74.78 6.16
N GLN A 17 -14.49 75.18 4.89
CA GLN A 17 -14.33 74.27 3.76
C GLN A 17 -12.90 73.72 3.66
N SER A 18 -11.88 74.54 3.90
CA SER A 18 -10.48 74.08 3.90
C SER A 18 -10.20 73.10 5.03
N HIS A 19 -10.67 73.38 6.26
CA HIS A 19 -10.54 72.44 7.38
C HIS A 19 -11.26 71.11 7.11
N ARG A 20 -12.47 71.15 6.52
CA ARG A 20 -13.20 69.93 6.12
C ARG A 20 -12.51 69.17 4.98
N ALA A 21 -11.71 69.84 4.16
CA ALA A 21 -10.88 69.18 3.15
C ALA A 21 -9.67 68.50 3.81
N SER A 22 -8.95 69.20 4.68
CA SER A 22 -7.81 68.63 5.43
C SER A 22 -8.22 67.45 6.32
N LEU A 23 -9.37 67.51 6.99
CA LEU A 23 -9.89 66.39 7.77
C LEU A 23 -10.27 65.18 6.91
N ARG A 24 -10.83 65.42 5.71
CA ARG A 24 -11.11 64.34 4.76
C ARG A 24 -9.81 63.70 4.27
N GLU A 25 -8.80 64.50 3.98
CA GLU A 25 -7.49 64.02 3.56
C GLU A 25 -6.82 63.18 4.65
N LEU A 26 -6.80 63.66 5.90
CA LEU A 26 -6.30 62.91 7.05
C LEU A 26 -7.05 61.58 7.23
N TYR A 27 -8.37 61.59 7.12
CA TYR A 27 -9.17 60.37 7.19
C TYR A 27 -8.80 59.37 6.09
N THR A 28 -8.63 59.84 4.84
CA THR A 28 -8.21 58.97 3.74
C THR A 28 -6.80 58.41 3.93
N ASN A 29 -5.89 59.19 4.51
CA ASN A 29 -4.53 58.73 4.83
C ASN A 29 -4.53 57.66 5.93
N VAL A 30 -5.36 57.84 6.97
CA VAL A 30 -5.55 56.82 8.03
C VAL A 30 -6.14 55.53 7.44
N GLN A 31 -7.14 55.63 6.55
CA GLN A 31 -7.70 54.45 5.90
C GLN A 31 -6.70 53.74 4.99
N ARG A 32 -5.85 54.47 4.27
CA ARG A 32 -4.74 53.88 3.49
C ARG A 32 -3.76 53.14 4.40
N LEU A 33 -3.31 53.76 5.49
CA LEU A 33 -2.41 53.11 6.45
C LEU A 33 -3.03 51.86 7.08
N ARG A 34 -4.33 51.90 7.38
CA ARG A 34 -5.05 50.72 7.86
C ARG A 34 -5.04 49.59 6.81
N SER A 35 -5.33 49.93 5.55
CA SER A 35 -5.36 48.95 4.47
C SER A 35 -3.98 48.32 4.17
N THR A 36 -2.89 49.07 4.37
CA THR A 36 -1.52 48.55 4.19
C THR A 36 -1.08 47.66 5.35
N LEU A 37 -1.54 47.92 6.57
CA LEU A 37 -1.18 47.15 7.76
C LEU A 37 -2.04 45.90 7.98
N GLN A 38 -3.27 45.88 7.47
CA GLN A 38 -4.19 44.74 7.58
C GLN A 38 -3.64 43.38 7.08
N PRO A 39 -2.95 43.29 5.92
CA PRO A 39 -2.34 42.02 5.50
C PRO A 39 -1.21 41.56 6.43
N ALA A 40 -0.43 42.47 7.02
CA ALA A 40 0.64 42.10 7.95
C ALA A 40 0.08 41.50 9.26
N VAL A 41 -1.04 42.02 9.77
CA VAL A 41 -1.73 41.46 10.94
C VAL A 41 -2.30 40.07 10.65
N ALA A 42 -2.83 39.85 9.45
CA ALA A 42 -3.31 38.53 9.04
C ALA A 42 -2.18 37.49 9.01
N VAL A 43 -1.03 37.83 8.41
CA VAL A 43 0.16 36.94 8.38
C VAL A 43 0.67 36.61 9.78
N LEU A 44 0.66 37.58 10.71
CA LEU A 44 1.02 37.32 12.11
C LEU A 44 0.01 36.41 12.83
N GLY A 45 -1.28 36.52 12.50
CA GLY A 45 -2.32 35.61 12.98
C GLY A 45 -2.09 34.19 12.47
N ASP A 46 -1.86 34.03 11.17
CA ASP A 46 -1.65 32.72 10.54
C ASP A 46 -0.39 32.02 11.06
N THR A 47 0.70 32.78 11.26
CA THR A 47 1.94 32.24 11.86
C THR A 47 1.73 31.83 13.32
N SER A 48 0.92 32.54 14.09
CA SER A 48 0.55 32.15 15.46
C SER A 48 -0.26 30.84 15.49
N VAL A 49 -1.23 30.68 14.58
CA VAL A 49 -2.02 29.45 14.47
C VAL A 49 -1.15 28.28 14.02
N ALA A 50 -0.25 28.49 13.05
CA ALA A 50 0.70 27.48 12.60
C ALA A 50 1.65 27.03 13.72
N LEU A 51 2.16 27.95 14.54
CA LEU A 51 3.01 27.63 15.69
C LEU A 51 2.27 26.82 16.75
N LYS A 52 1.00 27.14 17.03
CA LYS A 52 0.15 26.34 17.94
C LYS A 52 -0.08 24.93 17.40
N GLY A 53 -0.41 24.81 16.11
CA GLY A 53 -0.58 23.51 15.46
C GLY A 53 0.69 22.66 15.47
N ALA A 54 1.86 23.28 15.28
CA ALA A 54 3.15 22.60 15.39
C ALA A 54 3.43 22.11 16.82
N ALA A 55 3.14 22.91 17.84
CA ALA A 55 3.29 22.51 19.24
C ALA A 55 2.38 21.32 19.59
N GLU A 56 1.10 21.37 19.21
CA GLU A 56 0.15 20.27 19.41
C GLU A 56 0.56 18.99 18.67
N ALA A 57 1.16 19.13 17.48
CA ALA A 57 1.69 17.98 16.73
C ALA A 57 2.91 17.35 17.43
N VAL A 58 3.79 18.17 18.03
CA VAL A 58 4.94 17.69 18.82
C VAL A 58 4.46 16.97 20.08
N ASP A 59 3.46 17.49 20.77
CA ASP A 59 2.88 16.84 21.96
C ASP A 59 2.16 15.52 21.62
N ARG A 60 1.48 15.46 20.48
CA ARG A 60 0.88 14.21 19.98
C ARG A 60 1.95 13.18 19.62
N TRP A 61 3.04 13.63 18.98
CA TRP A 61 4.16 12.76 18.64
C TRP A 61 4.90 12.26 19.87
N SER A 62 5.13 13.10 20.88
CA SER A 62 5.76 12.67 22.13
C SER A 62 4.90 11.66 22.90
N SER A 63 3.58 11.86 22.93
CA SER A 63 2.63 10.95 23.60
C SER A 63 2.58 9.57 22.93
N THR A 64 2.50 9.51 21.59
CA THR A 64 2.55 8.24 20.85
C THR A 64 3.87 7.50 21.07
N ARG A 65 4.99 8.23 21.15
CA ARG A 65 6.31 7.65 21.44
C ARG A 65 6.41 7.06 22.85
N THR A 66 5.76 7.66 23.84
CA THR A 66 5.70 7.10 25.20
C THR A 66 4.84 5.84 25.25
N GLU A 67 3.70 5.81 24.55
CA GLU A 67 2.85 4.62 24.45
C GLU A 67 3.56 3.44 23.76
N GLU A 68 4.30 3.72 22.67
CA GLU A 68 5.13 2.71 22.00
C GLU A 68 6.22 2.18 22.95
N SER A 69 6.90 3.05 23.69
CA SER A 69 7.91 2.66 24.69
C SER A 69 7.32 1.78 25.78
N ASP A 70 6.17 2.15 26.34
CA ASP A 70 5.49 1.38 27.40
C ASP A 70 5.01 0.01 26.89
N SER A 71 4.49 -0.04 25.67
CA SER A 71 4.08 -1.29 25.02
C SER A 71 5.27 -2.23 24.79
N LEU A 72 6.44 -1.69 24.43
CA LEU A 72 7.67 -2.45 24.25
C LEU A 72 8.22 -2.96 25.59
N GLN A 73 8.15 -2.16 26.66
CA GLN A 73 8.54 -2.61 28.00
C GLN A 73 7.64 -3.73 28.51
N LYS A 74 6.32 -3.64 28.28
CA LYS A 74 5.37 -4.71 28.61
C LYS A 74 5.65 -5.99 27.82
N ALA A 75 5.88 -5.87 26.51
CA ALA A 75 6.26 -7.01 25.67
C ALA A 75 7.59 -7.64 26.11
N ALA A 76 8.57 -6.84 26.54
CA ALA A 76 9.82 -7.33 27.09
C ALA A 76 9.64 -8.10 28.40
N ALA A 77 8.74 -7.64 29.28
CA ALA A 77 8.38 -8.33 30.52
C ALA A 77 7.66 -9.67 30.24
N GLU A 78 6.75 -9.71 29.26
CA GLU A 78 6.08 -10.95 28.83
C GLU A 78 7.09 -11.96 28.26
N LEU A 79 8.05 -11.51 27.44
CA LEU A 79 9.13 -12.34 26.91
C LEU A 79 10.05 -12.89 28.01
N ALA A 80 10.32 -12.11 29.06
CA ALA A 80 11.06 -12.58 30.23
C ALA A 80 10.29 -13.69 30.96
N GLY A 81 8.98 -13.50 31.18
CA GLY A 81 8.12 -14.53 31.80
C GLY A 81 8.07 -15.84 30.99
N LEU A 82 8.01 -15.75 29.66
CA LEU A 82 8.07 -16.93 28.78
C LEU A 82 9.42 -17.66 28.85
N ARG A 83 10.54 -16.94 28.98
CA ARG A 83 11.87 -17.55 29.18
C ARG A 83 11.96 -18.28 30.51
N ASP A 84 11.40 -17.71 31.57
CA ASP A 84 11.35 -18.36 32.88
C ASP A 84 10.47 -19.62 32.86
N ALA A 85 9.32 -19.56 32.19
CA ALA A 85 8.45 -20.72 31.98
C ALA A 85 9.19 -21.82 31.18
N GLN A 86 9.92 -21.46 30.14
CA GLN A 86 10.75 -22.39 29.36
C GLN A 86 11.86 -23.02 30.21
N ALA A 87 12.51 -22.24 31.09
CA ALA A 87 13.54 -22.75 32.01
C ALA A 87 12.95 -23.74 33.03
N ARG A 88 11.75 -23.47 33.55
CA ARG A 88 11.01 -24.37 34.45
C ARG A 88 10.66 -25.69 33.77
N LEU A 89 10.12 -25.65 32.56
CA LEU A 89 9.81 -26.84 31.76
C LEU A 89 11.06 -27.67 31.45
N LYS A 90 12.17 -27.00 31.09
CA LYS A 90 13.45 -27.69 30.85
C LYS A 90 13.96 -28.42 32.10
N LYS A 91 13.83 -27.78 33.28
CA LYS A 91 14.21 -28.39 34.56
C LYS A 91 13.31 -29.56 34.92
N ALA A 92 12.00 -29.45 34.70
CA ALA A 92 11.04 -30.53 34.94
C ALA A 92 11.33 -31.74 34.03
N LEU A 93 11.57 -31.51 32.73
CA LEU A 93 11.90 -32.58 31.78
C LEU A 93 13.20 -33.31 32.14
N GLN A 94 14.20 -32.61 32.68
CA GLN A 94 15.43 -33.22 33.16
C GLN A 94 15.23 -34.05 34.45
N ALA A 95 14.23 -33.71 35.27
CA ALA A 95 13.89 -34.46 36.48
C ALA A 95 13.06 -35.71 36.19
N GLU A 96 12.23 -35.69 35.15
CA GLU A 96 11.41 -36.84 34.71
C GLU A 96 12.18 -37.88 33.89
N CYS A 97 13.40 -37.57 33.42
CA CYS A 97 14.21 -38.53 32.69
C CYS A 97 14.92 -39.46 33.69
N PRO A 98 14.51 -40.74 33.86
CA PRO A 98 15.22 -41.66 34.74
C PRO A 98 16.64 -41.85 34.20
N LYS A 99 17.63 -41.87 35.09
CA LYS A 99 19.02 -42.24 34.77
C LYS A 99 19.05 -43.69 34.28
N GLY A 100 18.74 -43.90 33.00
CA GLY A 100 19.00 -45.14 32.29
C GLY A 100 20.51 -45.38 32.26
N GLY A 101 20.90 -46.58 32.69
CA GLY A 101 22.26 -46.97 33.00
C GLY A 101 23.26 -46.71 31.89
N LYS A 102 24.49 -46.40 32.32
CA LYS A 102 25.69 -46.46 31.50
C LYS A 102 25.90 -47.90 31.08
N ASP A 103 26.00 -48.16 29.77
CA ASP A 103 26.84 -49.21 29.21
C ASP A 103 27.30 -48.84 27.80
N SER A 104 28.63 -48.87 27.61
CA SER A 104 29.43 -48.97 26.36
C SER A 104 29.19 -47.94 25.22
N ALA A 105 30.10 -47.01 24.96
CA ALA A 105 31.37 -47.14 24.23
C ALA A 105 31.23 -47.13 22.69
N SER A 106 31.94 -46.18 22.05
CA SER A 106 32.41 -46.13 20.65
C SER A 106 31.35 -46.33 19.55
N THR A 107 31.20 -45.47 18.55
CA THR A 107 32.21 -45.12 17.54
C THR A 107 31.58 -44.07 16.61
N GLY A 108 32.38 -43.19 15.99
CA GLY A 108 31.91 -42.29 14.95
C GLY A 108 31.30 -43.07 13.78
N ALA A 109 30.08 -42.72 13.39
CA ALA A 109 29.46 -43.18 12.17
C ALA A 109 28.55 -42.08 11.60
N VAL A 110 28.81 -41.77 10.33
CA VAL A 110 28.05 -40.90 9.45
C VAL A 110 26.55 -41.18 9.56
N ALA A 111 25.76 -40.11 9.74
CA ALA A 111 24.31 -40.19 9.79
C ALA A 111 23.74 -40.84 8.51
N PRO A 112 22.99 -41.97 8.59
CA PRO A 112 22.35 -42.53 7.41
C PRO A 112 21.14 -41.66 7.02
N LYS A 113 21.02 -41.36 5.73
CA LYS A 113 19.82 -40.71 5.16
C LYS A 113 18.60 -41.59 5.41
N PRO A 114 17.47 -41.03 5.90
CA PRO A 114 16.27 -41.83 6.11
C PRO A 114 15.70 -42.27 4.75
N LYS A 115 15.60 -43.59 4.55
CA LYS A 115 14.84 -44.17 3.43
C LYS A 115 13.37 -43.85 3.65
N ARG A 116 12.73 -43.17 2.69
CA ARG A 116 11.26 -43.03 2.64
C ARG A 116 10.68 -44.41 2.40
N THR A 117 10.07 -44.99 3.43
CA THR A 117 9.18 -46.14 3.27
C THR A 117 7.77 -45.63 2.97
N ASN A 118 7.25 -46.10 1.85
CA ASN A 118 5.89 -45.87 1.41
C ASN A 118 5.01 -46.98 1.99
N CYS A 119 4.22 -46.68 3.03
CA CYS A 119 3.11 -47.52 3.48
C CYS A 119 1.97 -46.60 3.94
N GLY A 120 0.77 -46.82 3.41
CA GLY A 120 -0.44 -46.14 3.85
C GLY A 120 -0.78 -46.46 5.31
N GLY A 121 -1.24 -45.43 6.03
CA GLY A 121 -1.65 -45.53 7.43
C GLY A 121 -0.88 -44.54 8.30
N ARG A 122 -1.50 -43.38 8.53
CA ARG A 122 -1.12 -42.32 9.50
C ARG A 122 0.25 -42.51 10.17
N THR A 123 1.30 -41.97 9.57
CA THR A 123 2.59 -41.82 10.24
C THR A 123 2.39 -40.97 11.49
N ALA A 124 2.74 -41.50 12.66
CA ALA A 124 2.95 -40.67 13.84
C ALA A 124 3.87 -39.52 13.41
N VAL A 125 3.40 -38.28 13.55
CA VAL A 125 4.21 -37.11 13.25
C VAL A 125 5.32 -37.10 14.28
N ASP A 126 6.51 -37.53 13.87
CA ASP A 126 7.68 -37.51 14.73
C ASP A 126 8.09 -36.05 14.95
N PHE A 127 7.73 -35.51 16.12
CA PHE A 127 8.06 -34.15 16.51
C PHE A 127 9.57 -33.92 16.67
N SER A 128 10.39 -34.98 16.69
CA SER A 128 11.85 -34.84 16.59
C SER A 128 12.31 -34.32 15.22
N LEU A 129 11.46 -34.38 14.19
CA LEU A 129 11.69 -33.75 12.89
C LEU A 129 11.49 -32.22 12.90
N PHE A 130 10.86 -31.68 13.95
CA PHE A 130 10.69 -30.24 14.17
C PHE A 130 11.90 -29.67 14.92
N THR A 131 13.11 -29.96 14.43
CA THR A 131 14.31 -29.36 15.00
C THR A 131 14.37 -27.87 14.67
N ARG A 132 14.82 -27.08 15.65
CA ARG A 132 15.06 -25.64 15.49
C ARG A 132 15.92 -25.33 14.26
N ALA A 133 16.89 -26.20 13.96
CA ALA A 133 17.76 -26.08 12.78
C ALA A 133 16.97 -26.21 11.45
N ARG A 134 16.01 -27.13 11.36
CA ARG A 134 15.15 -27.29 10.17
C ARG A 134 14.17 -26.12 10.03
N TRP A 135 13.58 -25.67 11.14
CA TRP A 135 12.70 -24.50 11.16
C TRP A 135 13.44 -23.22 10.77
N GLU A 136 14.65 -23.01 11.27
CA GLU A 136 15.51 -21.89 10.89
C GLU A 136 16.00 -22.02 9.44
N ALA A 137 16.24 -23.24 8.94
CA ALA A 137 16.54 -23.45 7.52
C ALA A 137 15.36 -23.10 6.61
N GLU A 138 14.14 -23.46 6.98
CA GLU A 138 12.96 -23.11 6.20
C GLU A 138 12.61 -21.63 6.32
N ARG A 139 12.80 -21.03 7.50
CA ARG A 139 12.71 -19.59 7.70
C ARG A 139 13.78 -18.84 6.90
N ARG A 140 14.99 -19.38 6.77
CA ARG A 140 16.06 -18.82 5.93
C ARG A 140 15.77 -18.96 4.45
N LYS A 141 15.14 -20.05 4.01
CA LYS A 141 14.61 -20.17 2.64
C LYS A 141 13.49 -19.17 2.38
N GLY A 142 12.53 -19.04 3.30
CA GLY A 142 11.45 -18.05 3.18
C GLY A 142 11.98 -16.61 3.19
N ALA A 143 12.93 -16.30 4.07
CA ALA A 143 13.63 -15.02 4.10
C ALA A 143 14.48 -14.80 2.84
N SER A 144 15.12 -15.84 2.29
CA SER A 144 15.84 -15.78 1.00
C SER A 144 14.89 -15.59 -0.19
N MET A 145 13.67 -16.13 -0.14
CA MET A 145 12.64 -15.88 -1.15
C MET A 145 12.08 -14.45 -1.06
N LEU A 146 12.15 -13.83 0.12
CA LEU A 146 11.74 -12.43 0.35
C LEU A 146 12.89 -11.43 0.16
N ALA A 147 14.14 -11.84 0.40
CA ALA A 147 15.36 -11.01 0.30
C ALA A 147 16.12 -11.20 -1.02
N GLY A 148 15.74 -12.18 -1.84
CA GLY A 148 16.26 -12.38 -3.17
C GLY A 148 15.63 -11.42 -4.17
N GLY A 149 16.19 -10.21 -4.30
CA GLY A 149 16.08 -9.42 -5.52
C GLY A 149 15.51 -8.02 -5.34
N GLU A 150 16.41 -7.08 -5.05
CA GLU A 150 16.24 -5.68 -5.42
C GLU A 150 16.07 -5.60 -6.95
N GLY A 151 14.84 -5.31 -7.40
CA GLY A 151 14.50 -5.12 -8.80
C GLY A 151 14.34 -6.41 -9.62
N ASP A 152 13.15 -6.59 -10.19
CA ASP A 152 12.91 -7.41 -11.40
C ASP A 152 12.52 -8.90 -11.27
N SER A 153 11.69 -9.28 -10.29
CA SER A 153 11.09 -10.63 -10.25
C SER A 153 9.78 -10.77 -11.06
N VAL A 154 9.17 -9.66 -11.50
CA VAL A 154 7.96 -9.67 -12.32
C VAL A 154 8.34 -9.64 -13.80
N LYS A 155 8.25 -10.80 -14.46
CA LYS A 155 8.46 -10.92 -15.90
C LYS A 155 7.35 -10.18 -16.65
N VAL A 156 7.74 -9.13 -17.38
CA VAL A 156 6.84 -8.41 -18.28
C VAL A 156 6.92 -9.07 -19.65
N PHE A 157 5.81 -9.58 -20.15
CA PHE A 157 5.78 -10.33 -21.40
C PHE A 157 5.72 -9.38 -22.60
N THR A 158 6.77 -9.36 -23.42
CA THR A 158 6.87 -8.48 -24.59
C THR A 158 6.61 -9.20 -25.91
N GLN A 159 6.85 -10.51 -25.96
CA GLN A 159 6.77 -11.33 -27.18
C GLN A 159 5.59 -12.29 -27.13
N GLU A 160 5.61 -13.26 -26.22
CA GLU A 160 4.57 -14.29 -26.12
C GLU A 160 4.11 -14.45 -24.67
N MET A 161 2.79 -14.58 -24.50
CA MET A 161 2.24 -14.94 -23.19
C MET A 161 2.55 -16.41 -22.86
N PRO A 162 2.65 -16.74 -21.57
CA PRO A 162 2.71 -18.13 -21.14
C PRO A 162 1.43 -18.85 -21.60
N LYS A 163 1.59 -20.06 -22.15
CA LYS A 163 0.47 -20.87 -22.64
C LYS A 163 -0.62 -20.96 -21.56
N ALA A 164 -1.85 -20.71 -22.01
CA ALA A 164 -3.05 -20.86 -21.21
C ALA A 164 -3.14 -22.28 -20.64
N PHE A 165 -3.79 -22.42 -19.48
CA PHE A 165 -4.03 -23.73 -18.90
C PHE A 165 -4.88 -24.59 -19.86
N PRO A 166 -4.47 -25.83 -20.15
CA PRO A 166 -5.14 -26.69 -21.14
C PRO A 166 -6.51 -27.22 -20.69
N GLU A 167 -6.95 -26.96 -19.44
CA GLU A 167 -8.10 -27.64 -18.83
C GLU A 167 -9.41 -26.83 -18.82
N GLU A 168 -9.44 -25.60 -19.35
CA GLU A 168 -10.69 -24.80 -19.38
C GLU A 168 -11.43 -24.91 -20.72
N LYS A 169 -12.78 -25.00 -20.63
CA LYS A 169 -13.71 -25.13 -21.76
C LYS A 169 -13.47 -24.04 -22.82
N ALA A 170 -13.61 -24.40 -24.09
CA ALA A 170 -13.55 -23.45 -25.20
C ALA A 170 -14.62 -22.36 -25.00
N CYS A 171 -14.18 -21.16 -24.60
CA CYS A 171 -15.05 -20.00 -24.40
C CYS A 171 -15.13 -19.18 -25.69
N THR A 172 -16.32 -18.70 -26.00
CA THR A 172 -16.61 -17.80 -27.12
C THR A 172 -16.56 -16.33 -26.69
N GLN A 173 -16.88 -16.05 -25.42
CA GLN A 173 -16.95 -14.70 -24.87
C GLN A 173 -16.24 -14.62 -23.52
N VAL A 174 -15.53 -13.52 -23.28
CA VAL A 174 -14.85 -13.23 -22.01
C VAL A 174 -15.24 -11.85 -21.53
N LYS A 175 -15.69 -11.75 -20.28
CA LYS A 175 -15.90 -10.48 -19.62
C LYS A 175 -14.70 -10.15 -18.75
N GLY A 176 -14.15 -8.96 -18.92
CA GLY A 176 -12.99 -8.57 -18.14
C GLY A 176 -12.70 -7.07 -18.11
N ARG A 177 -11.74 -6.74 -17.26
CA ARG A 177 -11.24 -5.40 -17.06
C ARG A 177 -9.79 -5.32 -17.51
N HIS A 178 -9.33 -4.14 -17.85
CA HIS A 178 -7.93 -3.90 -18.16
C HIS A 178 -7.40 -2.62 -17.52
N ILE A 179 -6.09 -2.60 -17.31
CA ILE A 179 -5.33 -1.43 -16.89
C ILE A 179 -4.27 -1.19 -17.95
N LEU A 180 -4.31 -0.03 -18.59
CA LEU A 180 -3.24 0.46 -19.47
C LEU A 180 -2.31 1.40 -18.70
N VAL A 181 -1.00 1.20 -18.86
CA VAL A 181 0.06 2.01 -18.27
C VAL A 181 1.20 2.21 -19.27
N ASN A 182 1.77 3.41 -19.32
CA ASN A 182 2.85 3.71 -20.29
C ASN A 182 4.25 3.26 -19.84
N ASN A 183 4.49 3.10 -18.53
CA ASN A 183 5.78 2.72 -17.97
C ASN A 183 5.81 1.29 -17.44
N VAL A 184 6.92 0.59 -17.70
CA VAL A 184 7.19 -0.78 -17.20
C VAL A 184 7.13 -0.85 -15.67
N GLU A 185 7.77 0.10 -14.98
CA GLU A 185 7.86 0.12 -13.51
C GLU A 185 6.49 0.32 -12.86
N LYS A 186 5.68 1.21 -13.43
CA LYS A 186 4.31 1.43 -12.97
C LYS A 186 3.47 0.16 -13.15
N ALA A 187 3.61 -0.53 -14.28
CA ALA A 187 2.93 -1.81 -14.53
C ALA A 187 3.36 -2.89 -13.51
N LYS A 188 4.67 -3.00 -13.23
CA LYS A 188 5.18 -3.92 -12.19
C LYS A 188 4.60 -3.59 -10.81
N ARG A 189 4.53 -2.32 -10.44
CA ARG A 189 3.97 -1.87 -9.16
C ARG A 189 2.49 -2.26 -9.01
N VAL A 190 1.67 -1.96 -10.02
CA VAL A 190 0.24 -2.34 -10.03
C VAL A 190 0.08 -3.85 -9.92
N TYR A 191 0.89 -4.61 -10.65
CA TYR A 191 0.87 -6.06 -10.59
C TYR A 191 1.25 -6.61 -9.19
N LEU A 192 2.26 -6.03 -8.55
CA LEU A 192 2.67 -6.40 -7.18
C LEU A 192 1.60 -6.06 -6.14
N GLU A 193 0.93 -4.90 -6.27
CA GLU A 193 -0.18 -4.52 -5.40
C GLU A 193 -1.37 -5.49 -5.54
N MET A 194 -1.65 -5.94 -6.77
CA MET A 194 -2.65 -6.98 -7.02
C MET A 194 -2.24 -8.34 -6.44
N ALA A 195 -0.94 -8.66 -6.45
CA ALA A 195 -0.41 -9.91 -5.89
C ALA A 195 -0.63 -10.04 -4.38
N VAL A 196 -0.89 -8.95 -3.66
CA VAL A 196 -1.29 -9.00 -2.24
C VAL A 196 -2.63 -9.73 -2.06
N THR A 197 -3.52 -9.67 -3.06
CA THR A 197 -4.83 -10.36 -3.00
C THR A 197 -4.87 -11.71 -3.67
N GLY A 198 -3.96 -11.96 -4.62
CA GLY A 198 -3.97 -13.17 -5.42
C GLY A 198 -2.86 -14.13 -5.04
N THR A 199 -3.02 -15.39 -5.41
CA THR A 199 -1.92 -16.38 -5.35
C THR A 199 -1.23 -16.42 -6.71
N ALA A 200 0.08 -16.18 -6.73
CA ALA A 200 0.86 -16.23 -7.96
C ALA A 200 1.11 -17.68 -8.41
N ASP A 201 0.79 -17.97 -9.66
CA ASP A 201 1.11 -19.24 -10.32
C ASP A 201 2.55 -19.28 -10.83
N ARG A 202 3.04 -20.49 -11.13
CA ARG A 202 4.31 -20.71 -11.86
C ARG A 202 4.39 -19.97 -13.20
N ASN A 203 3.24 -19.73 -13.83
CA ASN A 203 3.13 -19.04 -15.11
C ASN A 203 3.00 -17.51 -14.96
N GLY A 204 2.95 -16.98 -13.73
CA GLY A 204 2.80 -15.54 -13.47
C GLY A 204 1.36 -15.02 -13.58
N PHE A 205 0.35 -15.87 -13.47
CA PHE A 205 -1.03 -15.43 -13.28
C PHE A 205 -1.34 -15.27 -11.80
N LEU A 206 -2.15 -14.29 -11.43
CA LEU A 206 -2.65 -14.14 -10.05
C LEU A 206 -4.04 -14.73 -9.95
N ARG A 207 -4.17 -15.88 -9.27
CA ARG A 207 -5.46 -16.52 -8.98
C ARG A 207 -6.16 -15.85 -7.83
N HIS A 208 -7.50 -15.90 -7.83
CA HIS A 208 -8.35 -15.35 -6.77
C HIS A 208 -8.13 -13.85 -6.53
N ALA A 209 -7.69 -13.13 -7.56
CA ALA A 209 -7.51 -11.69 -7.49
C ALA A 209 -8.88 -11.01 -7.29
N SER A 210 -8.94 -10.01 -6.40
CA SER A 210 -10.17 -9.29 -6.12
C SER A 210 -10.49 -8.30 -7.24
N GLY A 211 -11.60 -8.51 -7.94
CA GLY A 211 -12.07 -7.60 -8.99
C GLY A 211 -12.36 -6.18 -8.47
N ALA A 212 -12.79 -6.05 -7.21
CA ALA A 212 -13.03 -4.75 -6.59
C ALA A 212 -11.72 -3.95 -6.42
N LYS A 213 -10.64 -4.59 -5.96
CA LYS A 213 -9.32 -3.94 -5.88
C LYS A 213 -8.78 -3.59 -7.26
N PHE A 214 -8.99 -4.46 -8.24
CA PHE A 214 -8.60 -4.18 -9.62
C PHE A 214 -9.32 -2.94 -10.15
N ALA A 215 -10.62 -2.78 -9.89
CA ALA A 215 -11.39 -1.61 -10.29
C ALA A 215 -10.85 -0.31 -9.65
N SER A 216 -10.50 -0.34 -8.36
CA SER A 216 -9.88 0.80 -7.67
C SER A 216 -8.53 1.17 -8.30
N LEU A 217 -7.64 0.19 -8.49
CA LEU A 217 -6.33 0.43 -9.10
C LEU A 217 -6.44 0.91 -10.55
N ALA A 218 -7.41 0.39 -11.30
CA ALA A 218 -7.69 0.85 -12.66
C ALA A 218 -8.13 2.31 -12.68
N SER A 219 -8.97 2.73 -11.74
CA SER A 219 -9.42 4.13 -11.65
C SER A 219 -8.31 5.12 -11.29
N GLU A 220 -7.33 4.69 -10.49
CA GLU A 220 -6.24 5.55 -10.02
C GLU A 220 -5.04 5.58 -10.97
N ARG A 221 -4.69 4.44 -11.56
CA ARG A 221 -3.41 4.24 -12.27
C ARG A 221 -3.55 4.01 -13.77
N SER A 222 -4.76 3.75 -14.28
CA SER A 222 -4.93 3.52 -15.71
C SER A 222 -4.99 4.81 -16.51
N GLU A 223 -4.31 4.81 -17.65
CA GLU A 223 -4.28 5.91 -18.61
C GLU A 223 -5.32 5.70 -19.75
N CYS A 224 -6.17 4.67 -19.65
CA CYS A 224 -7.25 4.40 -20.61
C CYS A 224 -8.52 5.20 -20.29
N GLN A 225 -9.35 5.48 -21.30
CA GLN A 225 -10.67 6.10 -21.13
C GLN A 225 -11.61 5.27 -20.23
N SER A 226 -11.43 3.95 -20.21
CA SER A 226 -12.17 3.02 -19.34
C SER A 226 -11.79 3.11 -17.85
N ALA A 227 -10.75 3.87 -17.49
CA ALA A 227 -10.32 4.05 -16.09
C ALA A 227 -11.48 4.52 -15.19
N LYS A 228 -12.34 5.40 -15.70
CA LYS A 228 -13.52 5.91 -14.97
C LYS A 228 -14.52 4.82 -14.60
N ALA A 229 -14.61 3.76 -15.39
CA ALA A 229 -15.44 2.59 -15.13
C ALA A 229 -14.68 1.46 -14.39
N GLY A 230 -13.49 1.76 -13.85
CA GLY A 230 -12.63 0.76 -13.24
C GLY A 230 -12.07 -0.24 -14.26
N GLY A 231 -11.79 0.21 -15.48
CA GLY A 231 -11.15 -0.56 -16.53
C GLY A 231 -12.05 -1.55 -17.28
N ASP A 232 -13.36 -1.50 -17.09
CA ASP A 232 -14.31 -2.46 -17.67
C ASP A 232 -14.35 -2.37 -19.20
N LEU A 233 -14.18 -3.52 -19.86
CA LEU A 233 -14.29 -3.68 -21.32
C LEU A 233 -15.61 -4.34 -21.73
N GLY A 234 -16.42 -4.81 -20.79
CA GLY A 234 -17.62 -5.58 -21.09
C GLY A 234 -17.30 -6.96 -21.65
N TRP A 235 -18.20 -7.48 -22.50
CA TRP A 235 -18.08 -8.80 -23.11
C TRP A 235 -17.26 -8.73 -24.40
N ILE A 236 -16.12 -9.41 -24.41
CA ILE A 236 -15.21 -9.52 -25.55
C ILE A 236 -15.51 -10.85 -26.27
N VAL A 237 -15.96 -10.76 -27.52
CA VAL A 237 -16.19 -11.92 -28.41
C VAL A 237 -14.85 -12.33 -29.04
N LYS A 238 -14.67 -13.60 -29.41
CA LYS A 238 -13.48 -14.07 -30.12
C LYS A 238 -13.56 -13.71 -31.62
N ASP A 239 -12.67 -12.83 -32.07
CA ASP A 239 -12.55 -12.40 -33.46
C ASP A 239 -11.23 -12.90 -34.08
N PRO A 240 -11.22 -13.20 -35.39
CA PRO A 240 -10.03 -13.69 -36.10
C PRO A 240 -8.96 -12.60 -36.36
N ALA A 241 -9.31 -11.32 -36.27
CA ALA A 241 -8.37 -10.20 -36.33
C ALA A 241 -7.88 -9.84 -34.90
N SER A 242 -7.22 -10.79 -34.24
CA SER A 242 -6.99 -10.70 -32.80
C SER A 242 -6.00 -9.61 -32.40
N SER A 243 -6.46 -8.72 -31.51
CA SER A 243 -5.55 -7.87 -30.74
C SER A 243 -4.83 -8.72 -29.69
N LYS A 244 -3.57 -8.40 -29.38
CA LYS A 244 -2.82 -9.09 -28.30
C LYS A 244 -3.61 -9.17 -26.99
N LEU A 245 -4.42 -8.15 -26.68
CA LEU A 245 -5.27 -8.12 -25.49
C LEU A 245 -6.32 -9.22 -25.50
N GLN A 246 -6.89 -9.54 -26.66
CA GLN A 246 -7.89 -10.58 -26.81
C GLN A 246 -7.28 -11.96 -26.61
N GLU A 247 -6.09 -12.20 -27.16
CA GLU A 247 -5.33 -13.44 -26.93
C GLU A 247 -5.06 -13.65 -25.43
N VAL A 248 -4.66 -12.57 -24.72
CA VAL A 248 -4.48 -12.59 -23.26
C VAL A 248 -5.78 -12.88 -22.53
N ALA A 249 -6.89 -12.27 -22.95
CA ALA A 249 -8.20 -12.45 -22.32
C ALA A 249 -8.67 -13.90 -22.42
N PHE A 250 -8.48 -14.55 -23.58
CA PHE A 250 -8.80 -15.96 -23.76
C PHE A 250 -7.77 -16.91 -23.12
N ALA A 251 -6.55 -16.45 -22.84
CA ALA A 251 -5.56 -17.23 -22.11
C ALA A 251 -5.73 -17.17 -20.57
N THR A 252 -6.36 -16.11 -20.07
CA THR A 252 -6.50 -15.87 -18.63
C THR A 252 -7.67 -16.67 -18.06
N PRO A 253 -7.47 -17.46 -16.99
CA PRO A 253 -8.55 -18.22 -16.37
C PRO A 253 -9.55 -17.31 -15.65
N ARG A 254 -10.74 -17.85 -15.36
CA ARG A 254 -11.79 -17.09 -14.66
C ARG A 254 -11.28 -16.60 -13.29
N SER A 255 -11.71 -15.40 -12.87
CA SER A 255 -11.37 -14.78 -11.58
C SER A 255 -9.86 -14.61 -11.34
N SER A 256 -9.10 -14.45 -12.42
CA SER A 256 -7.64 -14.35 -12.36
C SER A 256 -7.14 -13.12 -13.12
N CYS A 257 -5.96 -12.64 -12.71
CA CYS A 257 -5.27 -11.52 -13.35
C CYS A 257 -4.09 -12.03 -14.18
N SER A 258 -3.92 -11.49 -15.38
CA SER A 258 -2.79 -11.75 -16.26
C SER A 258 -1.52 -11.07 -15.72
N PRO A 259 -0.33 -11.57 -16.08
CA PRO A 259 0.89 -10.81 -15.94
C PRO A 259 0.87 -9.56 -16.86
N PRO A 260 1.68 -8.53 -16.56
CA PRO A 260 1.82 -7.37 -17.42
C PRO A 260 2.40 -7.76 -18.78
N PHE A 261 1.74 -7.34 -19.85
CA PHE A 261 2.16 -7.61 -21.23
C PHE A 261 2.23 -6.34 -22.07
N LYS A 262 3.09 -6.33 -23.09
CA LYS A 262 3.27 -5.17 -23.98
C LYS A 262 2.35 -5.26 -25.20
N SER A 263 1.56 -4.21 -25.41
CA SER A 263 0.80 -3.96 -26.64
C SER A 263 1.31 -2.68 -27.32
N GLY A 264 0.82 -2.39 -28.53
CA GLY A 264 1.22 -1.17 -29.27
C GLY A 264 0.96 0.13 -28.49
N ASN A 265 -0.06 0.12 -27.62
CA ASN A 265 -0.47 1.29 -26.85
C ASN A 265 0.19 1.39 -25.46
N GLY A 266 1.11 0.49 -25.10
CA GLY A 266 1.80 0.48 -23.80
C GLY A 266 1.79 -0.88 -23.09
N PHE A 267 1.77 -0.87 -21.76
CA PHE A 267 1.70 -2.07 -20.93
C PHE A 267 0.29 -2.28 -20.41
N HIS A 268 -0.20 -3.50 -20.56
CA HIS A 268 -1.54 -3.88 -20.17
C HIS A 268 -1.51 -4.97 -19.11
N ILE A 269 -2.47 -4.89 -18.19
CA ILE A 269 -2.79 -5.94 -17.23
C ILE A 269 -4.29 -6.23 -17.41
N PHE A 270 -4.65 -7.50 -17.53
CA PHE A 270 -6.03 -7.93 -17.76
C PHE A 270 -6.55 -8.73 -16.56
N PHE A 271 -7.80 -8.52 -16.19
CA PHE A 271 -8.50 -9.29 -15.18
C PHE A 271 -9.76 -9.92 -15.77
N CYS A 272 -9.88 -11.23 -15.64
CA CYS A 272 -11.03 -11.97 -16.13
C CYS A 272 -12.09 -12.14 -15.03
N GLU A 273 -13.29 -11.59 -15.23
CA GLU A 273 -14.43 -11.77 -14.32
C GLU A 273 -15.18 -13.07 -14.63
N GLU A 274 -15.60 -13.22 -15.88
CA GLU A 274 -16.49 -14.28 -16.34
C GLU A 274 -16.10 -14.74 -17.75
N ARG A 275 -16.38 -16.00 -18.07
CA ARG A 275 -16.12 -16.62 -19.37
C ARG A 275 -17.32 -17.47 -19.76
N ARG A 276 -17.70 -17.44 -21.05
CA ARG A 276 -18.84 -18.18 -21.63
C ARG A 276 -18.48 -18.83 -22.95
#